data_AF-A0A6C0JPA8-F1
#
_entry.id   AF-A0A6C0JPA8-F1
#
_cell.length_a   1.000
_cell.length_b   1.000
_cell.length_c   1.000
_cell.angle_alpha   90.00
_cell.angle_beta   90.00
_cell.angle_gamma   90.00
#
_symmetry.space_group_name_H-M   'P 1'
#
loop_
_entity.id
_entity.type
_entity.pdbx_description
1 polymer ?
#
loop_
_entity_poly.entity_id
_entity_poly.type
_entity_poly.pdbx_seq_one_letter_code
_entity_poly.pdbx_strand_id
1 'polypeptide(L)'
;MFVKQVSNDQADNEVELQSISSRYGFSPKILSHNKLCDTSFIIMEDLNAECLADVYGENPENIPTWIWNEIRRIITILFNEEGIEYVDITPYNFIEKDNRIYIIDFGDAKYTDGQVNWFLSEFLDGENSWNPDYK
;
A
#
# COMPACT_ATOMS: atom_id res chain seq x y z
N MET A 1 -13.55 -2.47 -12.23
CA MET A 1 -13.43 -3.43 -11.10
C MET A 1 -12.12 -4.14 -11.31
N PHE A 2 -11.29 -4.22 -10.29
CA PHE A 2 -9.96 -4.80 -10.38
C PHE A 2 -9.93 -6.18 -9.72
N VAL A 3 -9.17 -7.12 -10.29
CA VAL A 3 -9.04 -8.49 -9.79
C VAL A 3 -7.55 -8.80 -9.64
N LYS A 4 -7.10 -9.01 -8.40
CA LYS A 4 -5.75 -9.48 -8.08
C LYS A 4 -5.77 -10.99 -7.85
N GLN A 5 -4.79 -11.69 -8.40
CA GLN A 5 -4.54 -13.11 -8.13
C GLN A 5 -3.36 -13.23 -7.18
N VAL A 6 -3.52 -13.98 -6.09
CA VAL A 6 -2.48 -14.21 -5.08
C VAL A 6 -2.51 -15.64 -4.59
N SER A 7 -1.44 -16.09 -3.94
CA SER A 7 -1.42 -17.40 -3.29
C SER A 7 -2.40 -17.43 -2.11
N ASN A 8 -2.99 -18.58 -1.81
CA ASN A 8 -3.92 -18.71 -0.69
C ASN A 8 -3.32 -18.29 0.66
N ASP A 9 -2.03 -18.56 0.86
CA ASP A 9 -1.33 -18.33 2.12
C ASP A 9 -1.14 -16.84 2.41
N GLN A 10 -1.07 -16.01 1.38
CA GLN A 10 -0.90 -14.55 1.49
C GLN A 10 -2.24 -13.79 1.46
N ALA A 11 -3.28 -14.41 0.88
CA ALA A 11 -4.54 -13.74 0.57
C ALA A 11 -5.30 -13.23 1.80
N ASP A 12 -5.37 -14.03 2.87
CA ASP A 12 -6.18 -13.66 4.04
C ASP A 12 -5.60 -12.45 4.75
N ASN A 13 -4.27 -12.41 4.91
CA ASN A 13 -3.56 -11.29 5.50
C ASN A 13 -3.70 -10.04 4.63
N GLU A 14 -3.46 -10.14 3.32
CA GLU A 14 -3.62 -9.01 2.40
C GLU A 14 -5.05 -8.43 2.45
N VAL A 15 -6.07 -9.30 2.42
CA VAL A 15 -7.48 -8.90 2.48
C VAL A 15 -7.80 -8.21 3.80
N GLU A 16 -7.31 -8.71 4.93
CA GLU A 16 -7.51 -8.12 6.24
C GLU A 16 -6.90 -6.71 6.33
N LEU A 17 -5.61 -6.59 6.00
CA LEU A 17 -4.86 -5.34 6.14
C LEU A 17 -5.37 -4.26 5.19
N GLN A 18 -5.67 -4.61 3.93
CA GLN A 18 -6.30 -3.68 3.00
C GLN A 18 -7.71 -3.28 3.45
N SER A 19 -8.48 -4.21 4.04
CA SER A 19 -9.81 -3.88 4.59
C SER A 19 -9.71 -2.85 5.71
N ILE A 20 -8.72 -2.96 6.60
CA ILE A 20 -8.46 -1.98 7.65
C ILE A 20 -8.11 -0.62 7.03
N SER A 21 -7.13 -0.58 6.11
CA SER A 21 -6.73 0.63 5.39
C SER A 21 -7.91 1.31 4.66
N SER A 22 -8.82 0.53 4.06
CA SER A 22 -10.01 1.03 3.38
C SER A 22 -11.02 1.72 4.31
N ARG A 23 -11.06 1.36 5.61
CA ARG A 23 -11.93 2.01 6.61
C ARG A 23 -11.51 3.46 6.88
N TYR A 24 -10.22 3.75 6.75
CA TYR A 24 -9.67 5.10 6.79
C TYR A 24 -9.81 5.84 5.45
N GLY A 25 -10.25 5.14 4.39
CA GLY A 25 -10.33 5.68 3.05
C GLY A 25 -8.99 5.77 2.33
N PHE A 26 -7.96 5.06 2.80
CA PHE A 26 -6.62 5.08 2.18
C PHE A 26 -6.48 4.05 1.05
N SER A 27 -7.30 3.01 1.02
CA SER A 27 -7.25 1.97 -0.01
C SER A 27 -8.62 1.75 -0.68
N PRO A 28 -8.64 1.24 -1.93
CA PRO A 28 -9.88 0.78 -2.56
C PRO A 28 -10.56 -0.29 -1.71
N LYS A 29 -11.90 -0.26 -1.66
CA LYS A 29 -12.63 -1.28 -0.91
C LYS A 29 -12.51 -2.64 -1.56
N ILE A 30 -12.37 -3.65 -0.72
CA ILE A 30 -12.54 -5.04 -1.15
C ILE A 30 -14.04 -5.31 -1.32
N LEU A 31 -14.42 -5.73 -2.51
CA LEU A 31 -15.79 -6.07 -2.87
C LEU A 31 -16.09 -7.54 -2.56
N SER A 32 -15.13 -8.43 -2.83
CA SER A 32 -15.22 -9.84 -2.46
C SER A 32 -13.84 -10.51 -2.51
N HIS A 33 -13.71 -11.64 -1.84
CA HIS A 33 -12.54 -12.50 -1.87
C HIS A 33 -13.01 -13.94 -2.10
N ASN A 34 -12.47 -14.60 -3.13
CA ASN A 34 -12.82 -15.98 -3.49
C ASN A 34 -11.54 -16.82 -3.58
N LYS A 35 -11.60 -18.07 -3.10
CA LYS A 35 -10.49 -19.02 -3.20
C LYS A 35 -10.85 -20.15 -4.16
N LEU A 36 -9.92 -20.54 -5.03
CA LEU A 36 -10.05 -21.66 -5.95
C LEU A 36 -8.72 -22.42 -6.03
N CYS A 37 -8.72 -23.69 -5.64
CA CYS A 37 -7.50 -24.50 -5.53
C CYS A 37 -6.47 -23.77 -4.67
N ASP A 38 -5.26 -23.50 -5.19
CA ASP A 38 -4.15 -22.83 -4.50
C ASP A 38 -4.08 -21.32 -4.78
N THR A 39 -5.13 -20.75 -5.40
CA THR A 39 -5.18 -19.35 -5.82
C THR A 39 -6.37 -18.63 -5.20
N SER A 40 -6.11 -17.44 -4.69
CA SER A 40 -7.12 -16.50 -4.21
C SER A 40 -7.29 -15.36 -5.21
N PHE A 41 -8.54 -14.92 -5.34
CA PHE A 41 -8.97 -13.80 -6.17
C PHE A 41 -9.50 -12.71 -5.25
N ILE A 42 -8.77 -11.60 -5.15
CA ILE A 42 -9.19 -10.43 -4.41
C ILE A 42 -9.81 -9.45 -5.41
N ILE A 43 -11.11 -9.21 -5.25
CA ILE A 43 -11.88 -8.32 -6.12
C ILE A 43 -12.10 -7.01 -5.37
N MET A 44 -11.66 -5.90 -5.96
CA MET A 44 -11.69 -4.59 -5.32
C MET A 44 -12.22 -3.50 -6.25
N GLU A 45 -12.61 -2.38 -5.65
CA GLU A 45 -12.95 -1.15 -6.36
C GLU A 45 -11.82 -0.75 -7.29
N ASP A 46 -12.19 -0.29 -8.47
CA ASP A 46 -11.25 0.17 -9.49
C ASP A 46 -11.23 1.69 -9.48
N LEU A 47 -10.07 2.25 -9.16
CA LEU A 47 -9.90 3.68 -9.10
C LEU A 47 -9.92 4.32 -10.50
N ASN A 48 -9.74 3.57 -11.59
CA ASN A 48 -9.62 4.10 -12.95
C ASN A 48 -8.59 5.24 -13.03
N ALA A 49 -7.44 5.04 -12.39
CA ALA A 49 -6.32 5.98 -12.34
C ALA A 49 -5.01 5.20 -12.37
N GLU A 50 -3.95 5.83 -12.87
CA GLU A 50 -2.62 5.25 -13.01
C GLU A 50 -1.83 5.36 -11.69
N CYS A 51 -0.81 4.52 -11.53
CA CYS A 51 0.07 4.60 -10.36
C CYS A 51 1.04 5.78 -10.47
N LEU A 52 1.69 6.15 -9.36
CA LEU A 52 2.66 7.25 -9.37
C LEU A 52 3.85 6.98 -10.30
N ALA A 53 4.23 5.72 -10.49
CA ALA A 53 5.31 5.36 -11.41
C ALA A 53 4.96 5.71 -12.86
N ASP A 54 3.72 5.47 -13.29
CA ASP A 54 3.25 5.79 -14.64
C ASP A 54 3.14 7.31 -14.87
N VAL A 55 2.75 8.05 -13.83
CA VAL A 55 2.53 9.51 -13.92
C VAL A 55 3.82 10.31 -13.77
N TYR A 56 4.67 9.97 -12.80
CA TYR A 56 5.84 10.75 -12.39
C TYR A 56 7.18 10.03 -12.63
N GLY A 57 7.15 8.74 -12.94
CA GLY A 57 8.33 7.89 -13.02
C GLY A 57 8.82 7.41 -11.65
N GLU A 58 9.98 6.74 -11.66
CA GLU A 58 10.55 6.13 -10.45
C GLU A 58 11.48 7.05 -9.67
N ASN A 59 11.89 8.20 -10.21
CA ASN A 59 12.80 9.10 -9.50
C ASN A 59 12.05 9.82 -8.35
N PRO A 60 12.44 9.64 -7.07
CA PRO A 60 11.82 10.33 -5.93
C PRO A 60 11.75 11.85 -6.06
N GLU A 61 12.73 12.46 -6.76
CA GLU A 61 12.79 13.91 -6.99
C GLU A 61 11.68 14.42 -7.91
N ASN A 62 11.07 13.55 -8.72
CA ASN A 62 9.96 13.91 -9.59
C ASN A 62 8.63 14.00 -8.83
N ILE A 63 8.58 13.45 -7.61
CA ILE A 63 7.35 13.34 -6.83
C ILE A 63 7.10 14.65 -6.06
N PRO A 64 5.94 15.30 -6.24
CA PRO A 64 5.59 16.48 -5.48
C PRO A 64 5.61 16.24 -3.97
N THR A 65 6.11 17.22 -3.20
CA THR A 65 6.22 17.13 -1.73
C THR A 65 4.89 16.81 -1.03
N TRP A 66 3.77 17.30 -1.58
CA TRP A 66 2.45 17.02 -0.99
C TRP A 66 2.06 15.54 -1.06
N ILE A 67 2.51 14.83 -2.11
CA ILE A 67 2.31 13.38 -2.26
C ILE A 67 3.11 12.64 -1.19
N TRP A 68 4.38 12.99 -1.01
CA TRP A 68 5.21 12.41 0.06
C TRP A 68 4.61 12.62 1.44
N ASN A 69 4.14 13.83 1.73
CA ASN A 69 3.47 14.14 2.99
C ASN A 69 2.22 13.27 3.20
N GLU A 70 1.45 13.01 2.14
CA GLU A 70 0.25 12.19 2.23
C GLU A 70 0.56 10.69 2.37
N ILE A 71 1.54 10.17 1.62
CA ILE A 71 2.04 8.80 1.79
C ILE A 71 2.52 8.60 3.23
N ARG A 72 3.34 9.53 3.75
CA ARG A 72 3.81 9.49 5.14
C ARG A 72 2.66 9.48 6.12
N ARG A 73 1.69 10.37 5.94
CA ARG A 73 0.50 10.44 6.80
C ARG A 73 -0.25 9.10 6.83
N ILE A 74 -0.46 8.48 5.67
CA ILE A 74 -1.13 7.17 5.56
C ILE A 74 -0.34 6.10 6.32
N ILE A 75 0.95 5.96 6.02
CA ILE A 75 1.82 4.92 6.60
C ILE A 75 1.97 5.12 8.12
N THR A 76 2.11 6.36 8.59
CA THR A 76 2.14 6.67 10.02
C THR A 76 0.86 6.26 10.74
N ILE A 77 -0.32 6.45 10.12
CA ILE A 77 -1.60 6.02 10.73
C ILE A 77 -1.70 4.49 10.76
N LEU A 78 -1.36 3.82 9.65
CA LEU A 78 -1.34 2.35 9.61
C LEU A 78 -0.41 1.77 10.68
N PHE A 79 0.77 2.36 10.85
CA PHE A 79 1.74 1.90 11.85
C PHE A 79 1.31 2.21 13.29
N ASN A 80 0.98 3.47 13.60
CA ASN A 80 0.72 3.88 14.99
C ASN A 80 -0.63 3.42 15.54
N GLU A 81 -1.67 3.42 14.71
CA GLU A 81 -3.04 3.15 15.17
C GLU A 81 -3.42 1.66 15.00
N GLU A 82 -2.93 1.02 13.94
CA GLU A 82 -3.28 -0.37 13.61
C GLU A 82 -2.12 -1.35 13.81
N GLY A 83 -0.91 -0.86 14.10
CA GLY A 83 0.28 -1.70 14.24
C GLY A 83 0.71 -2.34 12.92
N ILE A 84 0.34 -1.77 11.77
CA ILE A 84 0.61 -2.34 10.44
C ILE A 84 1.90 -1.74 9.88
N GLU A 85 2.88 -2.59 9.61
CA GLU A 85 4.08 -2.27 8.86
C GLU A 85 3.82 -2.46 7.37
N TYR A 86 3.71 -1.34 6.64
CA TYR A 86 3.68 -1.32 5.19
C TYR A 86 5.06 -0.95 4.66
N VAL A 87 5.79 -1.92 4.13
CA VAL A 87 7.23 -1.78 3.79
C VAL A 87 7.50 -1.62 2.30
N ASP A 88 6.60 -2.07 1.42
CA ASP A 88 6.75 -1.96 -0.04
C ASP A 88 6.40 -0.55 -0.54
N ILE A 89 7.15 0.44 -0.04
CA ILE A 89 6.98 1.86 -0.34
C ILE A 89 7.65 2.14 -1.70
N THR A 90 6.95 1.82 -2.78
CA THR A 90 7.38 2.00 -4.16
C THR A 90 6.34 2.81 -4.95
N PRO A 91 6.71 3.51 -6.04
CA PRO A 91 5.77 4.36 -6.77
C PRO A 91 4.65 3.56 -7.47
N TYR A 92 4.81 2.24 -7.58
CA TYR A 92 3.84 1.32 -8.16
C TYR A 92 2.63 1.08 -7.26
N ASN A 93 2.81 1.18 -5.95
CA ASN A 93 1.79 0.86 -4.95
C ASN A 93 0.98 2.06 -4.48
N PHE A 94 1.21 3.23 -5.08
CA PHE A 94 0.45 4.44 -4.79
C PHE A 94 -0.25 4.96 -6.05
N ILE A 95 -1.48 5.41 -5.89
CA ILE A 95 -2.31 5.99 -6.96
C ILE A 95 -2.73 7.39 -6.52
N GLU A 96 -2.49 8.38 -7.38
CA GLU A 96 -3.08 9.71 -7.22
C GLU A 96 -4.42 9.78 -7.94
N LYS A 97 -5.47 10.17 -7.22
CA LYS A 97 -6.78 10.44 -7.82
C LYS A 97 -7.53 11.50 -7.04
N ASP A 98 -8.14 12.46 -7.76
CA ASP A 98 -8.97 13.53 -7.18
C ASP A 98 -8.26 14.25 -6.02
N ASN A 99 -6.96 14.52 -6.21
CA ASN A 99 -6.09 15.19 -5.24
C ASN A 99 -5.95 14.44 -3.89
N ARG A 100 -6.00 13.11 -3.96
CA ARG A 100 -5.80 12.16 -2.85
C ARG A 100 -4.86 11.04 -3.27
N ILE A 101 -4.15 10.48 -2.28
CA ILE A 101 -3.31 9.31 -2.48
C ILE A 101 -4.01 8.08 -1.95
N TYR A 102 -4.01 7.04 -2.76
CA TYR A 102 -4.45 5.70 -2.40
C TYR A 102 -3.25 4.78 -2.31
N ILE A 103 -3.24 3.89 -1.32
CA ILE A 103 -2.26 2.81 -1.17
C ILE A 103 -2.91 1.48 -1.57
N ILE A 104 -2.19 0.68 -2.35
CA ILE A 104 -2.61 -0.66 -2.81
C ILE A 104 -1.51 -1.67 -2.48
N ASP A 105 -1.76 -2.93 -2.81
CA ASP A 105 -0.83 -4.05 -2.62
C ASP A 105 -0.31 -4.22 -1.18
N PHE A 106 -1.06 -4.98 -0.37
CA PHE A 106 -0.68 -5.29 1.01
C PHE A 106 0.02 -6.65 1.14
N GLY A 107 0.57 -7.21 0.04
CA GLY A 107 1.15 -8.55 0.01
C GLY A 107 2.33 -8.74 0.97
N ASP A 108 3.14 -7.69 1.15
CA ASP A 108 4.29 -7.66 2.06
C ASP A 108 4.02 -6.91 3.38
N ALA A 109 2.79 -6.43 3.56
CA ALA A 109 2.40 -5.78 4.80
C ALA A 109 2.19 -6.82 5.92
N LYS A 110 2.52 -6.45 7.15
CA LYS A 110 2.39 -7.31 8.33
C LYS A 110 2.06 -6.49 9.57
N TYR A 111 1.54 -7.15 10.60
CA TYR A 111 1.52 -6.54 11.92
C TYR A 111 2.94 -6.46 12.51
N THR A 112 3.23 -5.40 13.25
CA THR A 112 4.51 -5.22 13.94
C THR A 112 4.69 -6.27 15.03
N ASP A 113 5.90 -6.81 15.14
CA ASP A 113 6.34 -7.69 16.22
C ASP A 113 7.21 -6.96 17.25
N GLY A 114 7.30 -5.62 17.14
CA GLY A 114 8.18 -4.76 17.93
C GLY A 114 9.55 -4.54 17.31
N GLN A 115 9.91 -5.22 16.22
CA GLN A 115 11.10 -4.94 15.41
C GLN A 115 10.70 -4.30 14.09
N VAL A 116 10.62 -2.97 14.11
CA VAL A 116 10.26 -2.16 12.93
C VAL A 116 11.29 -2.36 11.82
N ASN A 117 10.80 -2.58 10.59
CA ASN A 117 11.66 -2.59 9.40
C ASN A 117 12.54 -1.33 9.31
N TRP A 118 13.81 -1.50 8.94
CA TRP A 118 14.80 -0.42 8.89
C TRP A 118 14.35 0.74 8.00
N PHE A 119 13.85 0.45 6.79
CA PHE A 119 13.43 1.47 5.83
C PHE A 119 12.15 2.15 6.29
N LEU A 120 11.19 1.39 6.84
CA LEU A 120 9.98 1.97 7.39
C LEU A 120 10.31 2.96 8.52
N SER A 121 11.28 2.65 9.38
CA SER A 121 11.73 3.57 10.43
C SER A 121 12.29 4.87 9.83
N GLU A 122 13.23 4.78 8.88
CA GLU A 122 13.81 5.97 8.23
C GLU A 122 12.75 6.79 7.50
N PHE A 123 11.82 6.11 6.82
CA PHE A 123 10.68 6.74 6.19
C PHE A 123 9.87 7.51 7.23
N LEU A 124 9.42 6.88 8.32
CA LEU A 124 8.65 7.57 9.36
C LEU A 124 9.39 8.78 9.96
N ASP A 125 10.72 8.77 10.00
CA ASP A 125 11.57 9.86 10.48
C ASP A 125 11.76 11.02 9.48
N GLY A 126 11.25 10.89 8.24
CA GLY A 126 11.17 11.98 7.26
C GLY A 126 11.84 11.70 5.93
N GLU A 127 12.40 10.50 5.72
CA GLU A 127 13.02 10.13 4.45
C GLU A 127 11.99 10.09 3.30
N ASN A 128 12.28 10.80 2.20
CA ASN A 128 11.44 10.86 1.00
C ASN A 128 12.07 10.05 -0.14
N SER A 129 12.10 8.72 0.01
CA SER A 129 12.61 7.82 -1.02
C SER A 129 11.73 6.59 -1.15
N TRP A 130 11.99 5.80 -2.20
CA TRP A 130 11.36 4.51 -2.42
C TRP A 130 12.19 3.41 -1.77
N ASN A 131 11.54 2.42 -1.17
CA ASN A 131 12.22 1.32 -0.50
C ASN A 131 13.12 0.58 -1.51
N PRO A 132 14.46 0.58 -1.32
CA PRO A 132 15.36 -0.08 -2.26
C PRO A 132 15.26 -1.61 -2.24
N ASP A 133 14.67 -2.22 -1.19
CA ASP A 133 14.51 -3.67 -1.08
C ASP A 133 13.46 -4.24 -2.06
N TYR A 134 12.65 -3.36 -2.68
CA TYR A 134 11.53 -3.70 -3.57
C TYR A 134 11.74 -3.22 -5.02
N LYS A 135 13.00 -2.95 -5.41
CA LYS A 135 13.39 -2.53 -6.77
C LYS A 135 13.90 -3.68 -7.64
#